data_AF-A0AAV4SVD1-F1
#
_entry.id   AF-A0AAV4SVD1-F1
#
_cell.length_a   1.000
_cell.length_b   1.000
_cell.length_c   1.000
_cell.angle_alpha   90.00
_cell.angle_beta   90.00
_cell.angle_gamma   90.00
#
_symmetry.space_group_name_H-M   'P 1'
#
loop_
_entity.id
_entity.type
_entity.pdbx_description
1 polymer ?
#
loop_
_entity_poly.entity_id
_entity_poly.type
_entity_poly.pdbx_seq_one_letter_code
_entity_poly.pdbx_strand_id
1 'polypeptide(L)'
;MNFVLGITKEVYYYEKEVIREKERYEKLKNEGKDEYTLKHQEEVVRESARMIPHCMNELQTAFTELKALLESEDHLCETEEYQASNVILNNAGVLLAQ
;
A
#
# COMPACT_ATOMS: atom_id res chain seq x y z
N MET A 1 4.73 -9.82 -13.57
CA MET A 1 3.47 -9.91 -12.80
C MET A 1 3.67 -9.92 -11.27
N ASN A 2 4.50 -10.82 -10.71
CA ASN A 2 4.65 -10.98 -9.24
C ASN A 2 5.13 -9.73 -8.47
N PHE A 3 5.88 -8.83 -9.11
CA PHE A 3 6.42 -7.63 -8.47
C PHE A 3 5.34 -6.62 -8.06
N VAL A 4 4.44 -6.24 -8.98
CA VAL A 4 3.31 -5.33 -8.69
C VAL A 4 2.42 -5.89 -7.58
N LEU A 5 2.12 -7.19 -7.64
CA LEU A 5 1.35 -7.87 -6.60
C LEU A 5 2.07 -7.88 -5.24
N GLY A 6 3.39 -8.05 -5.24
CA GLY A 6 4.23 -7.99 -4.03
C GLY A 6 4.15 -6.63 -3.35
N ILE A 7 4.47 -5.56 -4.09
CA ILE A 7 4.46 -4.20 -3.54
C ILE A 7 3.05 -3.79 -3.10
N THR A 8 2.01 -4.16 -3.85
CA THR A 8 0.61 -3.89 -3.47
C THR A 8 0.28 -4.49 -2.09
N LYS A 9 0.76 -5.72 -1.82
CA LYS A 9 0.58 -6.36 -0.51
C LYS A 9 1.38 -5.68 0.59
N GLU A 10 2.59 -5.22 0.29
CA GLU A 10 3.44 -4.49 1.25
C GLU A 10 2.81 -3.16 1.67
N VAL A 11 2.38 -2.35 0.70
CA VAL A 11 1.68 -1.08 0.98
C VAL A 11 0.46 -1.33 1.87
N TYR A 12 -0.38 -2.30 1.51
CA TYR A 12 -1.57 -2.65 2.29
C TYR A 12 -1.25 -3.10 3.72
N TYR A 13 -0.15 -3.85 3.89
CA TYR A 13 0.31 -4.26 5.22
C TYR A 13 0.73 -3.05 6.06
N TYR A 14 1.52 -2.14 5.49
CA TYR A 14 1.96 -0.94 6.19
C TYR A 14 0.81 0.02 6.53
N GLU A 15 -0.17 0.18 5.64
CA GLU A 15 -1.38 0.96 5.93
C GLU A 15 -2.16 0.39 7.12
N LYS A 16 -2.33 -0.94 7.16
CA LYS A 16 -2.96 -1.61 8.30
C LYS A 16 -2.20 -1.41 9.59
N GLU A 17 -0.88 -1.48 9.55
CA GLU A 17 -0.03 -1.25 10.72
C GLU A 17 -0.20 0.18 11.24
N VAL A 18 -0.20 1.18 10.34
CA VAL A 18 -0.45 2.59 10.71
C VAL A 18 -1.83 2.76 11.35
N ILE A 19 -2.87 2.14 10.78
CA ILE A 19 -4.22 2.19 11.37
C ILE A 19 -4.21 1.59 12.78
N ARG A 20 -3.61 0.41 12.96
CA ARG A 20 -3.53 -0.25 14.27
C ARG A 20 -2.83 0.62 15.32
N GLU A 21 -1.71 1.23 14.96
CA GLU A 21 -0.96 2.07 15.89
C GLU A 21 -1.67 3.41 16.18
N LYS A 22 -2.45 3.94 15.23
CA LYS A 22 -3.34 5.10 15.45
C LYS A 22 -4.49 4.76 16.39
N GLU A 23 -5.15 3.61 16.20
CA GLU A 23 -6.19 3.12 17.11
C GLU A 23 -5.65 2.94 18.53
N ARG A 24 -4.43 2.40 18.65
CA ARG A 24 -3.73 2.27 19.93
C ARG A 24 -3.43 3.64 20.56
N TYR A 25 -2.98 4.61 19.78
CA TYR A 25 -2.79 5.98 20.26
C TYR A 25 -4.09 6.58 20.82
N GLU A 26 -5.20 6.50 20.08
CA GLU A 26 -6.49 7.01 20.54
C GLU A 26 -6.99 6.29 21.79
N LYS A 27 -6.75 4.98 21.90
CA LYS A 27 -7.05 4.23 23.13
C LYS A 27 -6.24 4.74 24.33
N LEU A 28 -4.92 4.92 24.20
CA LEU A 28 -4.07 5.44 25.28
C LEU A 28 -4.49 6.85 25.69
N LYS A 29 -4.89 7.68 24.72
CA LYS A 29 -5.42 9.02 24.97
C LYS A 29 -6.73 8.98 25.75
N ASN A 30 -7.67 8.11 25.37
CA ASN A 30 -8.93 7.92 26.07
C ASN A 30 -8.77 7.34 27.49
N GLU A 31 -7.74 6.52 27.70
CA GLU A 31 -7.36 6.03 29.03
C GLU A 31 -6.67 7.10 29.91
N GLY A 32 -6.43 8.30 29.38
CA GLY A 32 -5.79 9.39 30.12
C GLY A 32 -4.32 9.13 30.44
N LYS A 33 -3.60 8.42 29.56
CA LYS A 33 -2.15 8.20 29.72
C LYS A 33 -1.40 9.54 29.66
N ASP A 34 -0.23 9.56 30.30
CA ASP A 34 0.61 10.74 30.39
C ASP A 34 1.23 11.13 29.03
N GLU A 35 1.75 12.36 28.97
CA GLU A 35 2.31 12.94 27.74
C GLU A 35 3.52 12.16 27.20
N TYR A 36 4.35 11.58 28.06
CA TYR A 36 5.50 10.79 27.62
C TYR A 36 5.04 9.53 26.89
N THR A 37 4.07 8.82 27.46
CA THR A 37 3.45 7.64 26.83
C THR A 37 2.80 7.98 25.49
N LEU A 38 2.07 9.10 25.41
CA LEU A 38 1.41 9.51 24.16
C LEU A 38 2.43 9.91 23.08
N LYS A 39 3.48 10.66 23.42
CA LYS A 39 4.56 11.02 22.48
C LYS A 39 5.27 9.79 21.94
N HIS A 40 5.58 8.82 22.80
CA HIS A 40 6.22 7.60 22.34
C HIS A 40 5.33 6.83 21.36
N GLN A 41 4.02 6.73 21.64
CA GLN A 41 3.10 6.08 20.70
C GLN A 41 2.95 6.86 19.38
N GLU A 42 2.99 8.19 19.41
CA GLU A 42 2.99 9.03 18.20
C GLU A 42 4.24 8.79 17.34
N GLU A 43 5.41 8.61 17.96
CA GLU A 43 6.65 8.23 17.26
C GLU A 43 6.51 6.87 16.56
N VAL A 44 5.92 5.88 17.24
CA VAL A 44 5.63 4.56 16.65
C VAL A 44 4.72 4.69 15.43
N VAL A 45 3.63 5.48 15.52
CA VAL A 45 2.74 5.74 14.37
C VAL A 45 3.51 6.34 13.19
N ARG A 46 4.38 7.31 13.46
CA ARG A 46 5.21 7.96 12.43
C ARG A 46 6.19 6.99 11.78
N GLU A 47 6.82 6.13 12.57
CA GLU A 47 7.76 5.12 12.07
C GLU A 47 7.06 4.09 11.19
N SER A 48 5.89 3.58 11.61
CA SER A 48 5.06 2.69 10.78
C SER A 48 4.67 3.33 9.46
N ALA A 49 4.37 4.64 9.45
CA ALA A 49 3.98 5.36 8.23
C ALA A 49 5.15 5.68 7.29
N ARG A 50 6.40 5.63 7.79
CA ARG A 50 7.58 6.09 7.03
C ARG A 50 7.88 5.23 5.80
N MET A 51 7.46 3.97 5.80
CA MET A 51 7.72 3.04 4.70
C MET A 51 6.76 3.21 3.52
N ILE A 52 5.54 3.69 3.79
CA ILE A 52 4.47 3.79 2.79
C ILE A 52 4.87 4.63 1.57
N PRO A 53 5.46 5.84 1.71
CA PRO A 53 5.78 6.66 0.55
C PRO A 53 6.75 6.00 -0.43
N HIS A 54 7.73 5.23 0.07
CA HIS A 54 8.68 4.54 -0.79
C HIS A 54 8.00 3.44 -1.60
N CYS A 55 7.26 2.56 -0.92
CA CYS A 55 6.52 1.47 -1.58
C CYS A 55 5.47 2.02 -2.56
N MET A 56 4.81 3.15 -2.23
CA MET A 56 3.85 3.80 -3.13
C MET A 56 4.50 4.34 -4.41
N ASN A 57 5.68 4.95 -4.31
CA ASN A 57 6.43 5.41 -5.48
C ASN A 57 6.88 4.24 -6.36
N GLU A 58 7.35 3.14 -5.74
CA GLU A 58 7.72 1.93 -6.48
C GLU A 58 6.49 1.28 -7.14
N LEU A 59 5.36 1.24 -6.43
CA LEU A 59 4.09 0.72 -6.97
C LEU A 59 3.61 1.53 -8.17
N GLN A 60 3.65 2.86 -8.09
CA GLN A 60 3.24 3.74 -9.18
C GLN A 60 4.09 3.53 -10.43
N THR A 61 5.40 3.33 -10.25
CA THR A 61 6.33 3.06 -11.36
C THR A 61 6.00 1.71 -12.01
N ALA A 62 5.92 0.64 -11.22
CA ALA A 62 5.61 -0.70 -11.71
C ALA A 62 4.20 -0.81 -12.32
N PHE A 63 3.23 -0.06 -11.76
CA PHE A 63 1.88 0.06 -12.32
C PHE A 63 1.92 0.67 -13.72
N THR A 64 2.66 1.77 -13.88
CA THR A 64 2.74 2.48 -15.17
C THR A 64 3.39 1.62 -16.24
N GLU A 65 4.46 0.90 -15.89
CA GLU A 65 5.14 -0.04 -16.78
C GLU A 65 4.23 -1.20 -17.20
N LEU A 66 3.53 -1.84 -16.23
CA LEU A 66 2.62 -2.94 -16.52
C LEU A 66 1.43 -2.47 -17.38
N LYS A 67 0.89 -1.28 -17.11
CA LYS A 67 -0.19 -0.70 -17.90
C LYS A 67 0.24 -0.49 -19.35
N ALA A 68 1.39 0.15 -19.57
CA ALA A 68 1.91 0.38 -20.91
C ALA A 68 2.16 -0.93 -21.67
N LEU A 69 2.66 -1.97 -20.99
CA LEU A 69 2.86 -3.30 -21.57
C LEU A 69 1.53 -3.94 -22.01
N LEU A 70 0.50 -3.89 -21.16
CA LEU A 70 -0.81 -4.45 -21.51
C LEU A 70 -1.48 -3.66 -22.64
N GLU A 71 -1.27 -2.36 -22.72
CA GLU A 71 -1.76 -1.53 -23.83
C GLU A 71 -1.05 -1.86 -25.15
N SER A 72 0.27 -2.15 -25.13
CA SER A 72 1.00 -2.55 -26.34
C SER A 72 0.69 -3.98 -26.81
N GLU A 73 0.32 -4.86 -25.88
CA GLU A 73 0.06 -6.28 -26.10
C GLU A 73 -1.45 -6.61 -26.10
N ASP A 74 -2.32 -5.66 -26.43
CA ASP A 74 -3.79 -5.81 -26.39
C ASP A 74 -4.31 -7.01 -27.23
N HIS A 75 -3.58 -7.39 -28.27
CA HIS A 75 -3.89 -8.59 -29.06
C HIS A 75 -3.80 -9.91 -28.27
N LEU A 76 -3.22 -9.89 -27.07
CA LEU A 76 -3.16 -11.02 -26.14
C LEU A 76 -4.27 -10.98 -25.07
N CYS A 77 -5.27 -10.10 -25.18
CA CYS A 77 -6.29 -9.88 -24.16
C CYS A 77 -7.11 -11.12 -23.75
N GLU A 78 -7.20 -12.13 -24.63
CA GLU A 78 -7.90 -13.38 -24.35
C GLU A 78 -7.03 -14.40 -23.56
N THR A 79 -5.73 -14.14 -23.43
CA THR A 79 -4.83 -15.05 -22.70
C THR A 79 -5.04 -14.92 -21.19
N GLU A 80 -4.89 -16.04 -20.47
CA GLU A 80 -5.00 -16.06 -19.01
C GLU A 80 -3.97 -15.14 -18.34
N GLU A 81 -2.76 -15.04 -18.90
CA GLU A 81 -1.69 -14.19 -18.37
C GLU A 81 -2.02 -12.70 -18.49
N TYR A 82 -2.58 -12.27 -19.63
CA TYR A 82 -3.03 -10.89 -19.81
C TYR A 82 -4.14 -10.55 -18.81
N GLN A 83 -5.15 -11.42 -18.70
CA GLN A 83 -6.28 -11.21 -17.79
C GLN A 83 -5.83 -11.17 -16.32
N ALA A 84 -4.94 -12.08 -15.91
CA ALA A 84 -4.37 -12.08 -14.57
C ALA A 84 -3.56 -10.80 -14.29
N SER A 85 -2.77 -10.35 -15.27
CA SER A 85 -2.01 -9.10 -15.18
C SER A 85 -2.93 -7.88 -15.07
N ASN A 86 -4.04 -7.86 -15.82
CA ASN A 86 -5.03 -6.79 -15.78
C ASN A 86 -5.76 -6.74 -14.43
N VAL A 87 -6.08 -7.89 -13.83
CA VAL A 87 -6.62 -7.96 -12.46
C VAL A 87 -5.63 -7.37 -11.45
N ILE A 88 -4.35 -7.71 -11.56
CA ILE A 88 -3.30 -7.16 -10.68
C ILE A 88 -3.16 -5.65 -10.86
N LEU A 89 -3.18 -5.18 -12.11
CA LEU A 89 -3.14 -3.76 -12.42
C LEU A 89 -4.32 -3.01 -11.80
N ASN A 90 -5.54 -3.53 -11.94
CA ASN A 90 -6.74 -2.93 -11.35
C ASN A 90 -6.66 -2.83 -9.81
N ASN A 91 -6.20 -3.90 -9.14
CA ASN A 91 -6.03 -3.89 -7.69
C ASN A 91 -5.01 -2.83 -7.22
N ALA A 92 -3.88 -2.73 -7.91
CA ALA A 92 -2.88 -1.69 -7.65
C ALA A 92 -3.44 -0.28 -7.92
N GLY A 93 -4.24 -0.11 -8.97
CA GLY A 93 -4.88 1.16 -9.30
C GLY A 93 -5.87 1.65 -8.24
N VAL A 94 -6.62 0.74 -7.60
CA VAL A 94 -7.49 1.09 -6.46
C VAL A 94 -6.68 1.64 -5.29
N LEU A 95 -5.51 1.05 -5.00
CA LEU A 95 -4.65 1.47 -3.90
C LEU A 95 -3.98 2.82 -4.17
N LEU A 96 -3.53 3.06 -5.41
CA LEU A 96 -2.91 4.32 -5.83
C LEU A 96 -3.88 5.51 -5.90
N ALA A 97 -5.20 5.25 -5.89
CA ALA A 97 -6.24 6.27 -5.96
C ALA A 97 -6.75 6.77 -4.59
N GLN A 98 -6.22 6.21 -3.48
CA GLN A 98 -6.56 6.59 -2.10
C GLN A 98 -5.80 7.84 -1.65
#